data_AF-A0A5F2BSB6-F1
#
_entry.id   AF-A0A5F2BSB6-F1
#
_cell.length_a   1.000
_cell.length_b   1.000
_cell.length_c   1.000
_cell.angle_alpha   90.00
_cell.angle_beta   90.00
_cell.angle_gamma   90.00
#
_symmetry.space_group_name_H-M   'P 1'
#
loop_
_entity.id
_entity.type
_entity.pdbx_description
1 polymer ?
#
loop_
_entity_poly.entity_id
_entity_poly.type
_entity_poly.pdbx_seq_one_letter_code
_entity_poly.pdbx_strand_id
1 'polypeptide(L)'
;MRITENRGGISRLLLVCFSLLLCFTNCKEEENLSPEQKLISQGKGLYVTNCSACHNQNPAVDGAVGPAVKGSNFELLKARIVSGTYPAGYTPKRTSQIMTRLPLNDDQIRGIEAFLNAP
;
A
#
# COMPACT_ATOMS: atom_id res chain seq x y z
N MET A 1 -39.69 -52.94 3.42
CA MET A 1 -38.41 -52.23 3.61
C MET A 1 -38.27 -51.22 2.48
N ARG A 2 -38.65 -49.95 2.70
CA ARG A 2 -38.53 -48.87 1.71
C ARG A 2 -37.46 -47.90 2.23
N ILE A 3 -36.33 -47.85 1.53
CA ILE A 3 -35.27 -46.89 1.76
C ILE A 3 -35.74 -45.59 1.11
N THR A 4 -36.24 -44.65 1.91
CA THR A 4 -36.56 -43.30 1.45
C THR A 4 -35.27 -42.51 1.36
N GLU A 5 -34.86 -42.24 0.12
CA GLU A 5 -33.67 -41.49 -0.25
C GLU A 5 -33.59 -40.10 0.41
N ASN A 6 -32.50 -39.86 1.13
CA ASN A 6 -32.10 -38.57 1.69
C ASN A 6 -31.48 -37.65 0.61
N ARG A 7 -32.15 -37.54 -0.54
CA ARG A 7 -31.66 -36.87 -1.77
C ARG A 7 -31.48 -35.35 -1.61
N GLY A 8 -32.22 -34.72 -0.72
CA GLY A 8 -32.23 -33.26 -0.54
C GLY A 8 -31.03 -32.71 0.26
N GLY A 9 -30.56 -33.44 1.27
CA GLY A 9 -29.44 -32.99 2.13
C GLY A 9 -28.10 -33.04 1.41
N ILE A 10 -27.86 -34.11 0.65
CA ILE A 10 -26.64 -34.30 -0.14
C ILE A 10 -26.55 -33.23 -1.23
N SER A 11 -27.66 -32.92 -1.91
CA SER A 11 -27.69 -31.89 -2.95
C SER A 11 -27.41 -30.48 -2.40
N ARG A 12 -27.85 -30.16 -1.18
CA ARG A 12 -27.56 -28.86 -0.52
C ARG A 12 -26.12 -28.78 -0.02
N LEU A 13 -25.58 -29.88 0.51
CA LEU A 13 -24.19 -29.95 0.96
C LEU A 13 -23.21 -29.80 -0.22
N LEU A 14 -23.51 -30.44 -1.35
CA LEU A 14 -22.73 -30.32 -2.59
C LEU A 14 -22.73 -28.88 -3.14
N LEU A 15 -23.84 -28.16 -3.03
CA LEU A 15 -23.97 -26.78 -3.52
C LEU A 15 -23.21 -25.77 -2.63
N VAL A 16 -23.18 -25.99 -1.32
CA VAL A 16 -22.37 -25.22 -0.36
C VAL A 16 -20.87 -25.48 -0.55
N CYS A 17 -20.46 -26.74 -0.75
CA CYS A 17 -19.06 -27.09 -1.03
C CYS A 17 -18.58 -26.53 -2.37
N PHE A 18 -19.41 -26.51 -3.41
CA PHE A 18 -19.06 -25.92 -4.71
C PHE A 18 -18.90 -24.40 -4.61
N SER A 19 -19.75 -23.73 -3.83
CA SER A 19 -19.64 -22.29 -3.55
C SER A 19 -18.40 -21.95 -2.73
N LEU A 20 -18.00 -22.83 -1.80
CA LEU A 20 -16.78 -22.66 -1.00
C LEU A 20 -15.52 -22.88 -1.85
N LEU A 21 -15.54 -23.82 -2.82
CA LEU A 21 -14.44 -24.04 -3.78
C LEU A 21 -14.18 -22.81 -4.67
N LEU A 22 -15.24 -22.11 -5.10
CA LEU A 22 -15.15 -20.89 -5.91
C LEU A 22 -14.50 -19.71 -5.14
N CYS A 23 -14.55 -19.71 -3.81
CA CYS A 23 -13.88 -18.69 -3.00
C CYS A 23 -12.36 -18.89 -2.92
N PHE A 24 -11.85 -20.11 -3.12
CA PHE A 24 -10.41 -20.40 -3.05
C PHE A 24 -9.67 -20.24 -4.39
N THR A 25 -10.37 -20.15 -5.52
CA THR A 25 -9.72 -19.97 -6.84
C THR A 25 -9.38 -18.52 -7.15
N ASN A 26 -9.76 -17.56 -6.30
CA ASN A 26 -9.33 -16.16 -6.40
C ASN A 26 -7.97 -15.94 -5.71
N CYS A 27 -7.06 -16.90 -5.86
CA CYS A 27 -5.64 -16.64 -5.65
C CYS A 27 -5.22 -15.65 -6.73
N LYS A 28 -5.01 -14.39 -6.32
CA LYS A 28 -4.43 -13.32 -7.14
C LYS A 28 -3.35 -13.89 -8.05
N GLU A 29 -3.53 -13.70 -9.35
CA GLU A 29 -2.52 -13.92 -10.35
C GLU A 29 -1.24 -13.18 -9.92
N GLU A 30 -0.12 -13.90 -9.80
CA GLU A 30 1.19 -13.27 -9.64
C GLU A 30 1.51 -12.58 -10.96
N GLU A 31 1.10 -11.32 -11.07
CA GLU A 31 1.48 -10.43 -12.15
C GLU A 31 3.00 -10.50 -12.27
N ASN A 32 3.51 -10.87 -13.45
CA ASN A 32 4.93 -10.96 -13.79
C ASN A 32 5.58 -9.57 -13.85
N LEU A 33 5.50 -8.83 -12.74
CA LEU A 33 6.10 -7.52 -12.56
C LEU A 33 7.61 -7.70 -12.44
N SER A 34 8.35 -6.81 -13.08
CA SER A 34 9.78 -6.67 -12.83
C SER A 34 10.02 -6.33 -11.35
N PRO A 35 11.22 -6.61 -10.82
CA PRO A 35 11.57 -6.22 -9.45
C PRO A 35 11.32 -4.72 -9.16
N GLU A 36 11.59 -3.85 -10.13
CA GLU A 36 11.33 -2.41 -10.03
C GLU A 36 9.83 -2.10 -9.92
N GLN A 37 9.00 -2.72 -10.76
CA GLN A 37 7.55 -2.53 -10.71
C GLN A 37 6.95 -3.04 -9.39
N LYS A 38 7.47 -4.16 -8.85
CA LYS A 38 7.09 -4.66 -7.53
C LYS A 38 7.43 -3.63 -6.44
N LEU A 39 8.62 -3.04 -6.49
CA LEU A 39 9.06 -2.02 -5.53
C LEU A 39 8.20 -0.74 -5.60
N ILE A 40 7.90 -0.26 -6.81
CA ILE A 40 7.01 0.89 -7.03
C ILE A 40 5.60 0.60 -6.50
N SER A 41 5.07 -0.60 -6.77
CA SER A 41 3.75 -1.02 -6.30
C SER A 41 3.68 -1.09 -4.77
N GLN A 42 4.70 -1.67 -4.14
CA GLN A 42 4.84 -1.69 -2.68
C GLN A 42 4.90 -0.26 -2.10
N GLY A 43 5.72 0.61 -2.70
CA GLY A 43 5.84 2.01 -2.33
C GLY A 43 4.54 2.79 -2.44
N LYS A 44 3.77 2.57 -3.51
CA LYS A 44 2.45 3.15 -3.71
C LYS A 44 1.48 2.72 -2.63
N GLY A 45 1.47 1.44 -2.28
CA GLY A 45 0.66 0.92 -1.16
C GLY A 45 0.98 1.63 0.15
N LEU A 46 2.26 1.71 0.50
CA LEU A 46 2.72 2.42 1.69
C LEU A 46 2.32 3.91 1.69
N TYR A 47 2.48 4.60 0.55
CA TYR A 47 2.12 6.01 0.42
C TYR A 47 0.62 6.24 0.61
N VAL A 48 -0.22 5.43 -0.05
CA VAL A 48 -1.67 5.55 0.07
C VAL A 48 -2.10 5.30 1.52
N THR A 49 -1.59 4.26 2.16
CA THR A 49 -1.98 3.91 3.53
C THR A 49 -1.50 4.91 4.58
N ASN A 50 -0.28 5.46 4.43
CA ASN A 50 0.35 6.22 5.52
C ASN A 50 0.50 7.72 5.25
N CYS A 51 0.49 8.16 3.99
CA CYS A 51 0.86 9.53 3.62
C CYS A 51 -0.31 10.33 3.05
N SER A 52 -1.20 9.67 2.29
CA SER A 52 -2.26 10.34 1.50
C SER A 52 -3.39 10.99 2.31
N ALA A 53 -3.44 10.77 3.63
CA ALA A 53 -4.40 11.46 4.49
C ALA A 53 -4.03 12.94 4.71
N CYS A 54 -2.72 13.26 4.70
CA CYS A 54 -2.23 14.62 4.87
C CYS A 54 -1.68 15.20 3.56
N HIS A 55 -0.95 14.38 2.80
CA HIS A 55 -0.47 14.69 1.46
C HIS A 55 -1.53 14.33 0.42
N ASN A 56 -1.43 14.86 -0.78
CA ASN A 56 -2.40 14.52 -1.82
C ASN A 56 -2.17 13.08 -2.35
N GLN A 57 -3.24 12.40 -2.79
CA GLN A 57 -3.12 11.10 -3.46
C GLN A 57 -2.21 11.18 -4.71
N ASN A 58 -2.25 12.30 -5.43
CA ASN A 58 -1.23 12.66 -6.41
C ASN A 58 -0.06 13.37 -5.70
N PRO A 59 1.12 12.75 -5.55
CA PRO A 59 2.23 13.31 -4.79
C PRO A 59 2.82 14.60 -5.39
N ALA A 60 2.48 14.95 -6.64
CA ALA A 60 2.91 16.19 -7.28
C ALA A 60 2.08 17.42 -6.86
N VAL A 61 0.98 17.22 -6.14
CA VAL A 61 0.06 18.27 -5.72
C VAL A 61 0.10 18.41 -4.19
N ASP A 62 -0.07 19.64 -3.70
CA ASP A 62 -0.24 19.88 -2.28
C ASP A 62 -1.49 19.16 -1.75
N GLY A 63 -1.36 18.54 -0.58
CA GLY A 63 -2.48 17.98 0.16
C GLY A 63 -3.17 19.02 1.03
N ALA A 64 -4.19 18.58 1.77
CA ALA A 64 -4.89 19.45 2.70
C ALA A 64 -3.98 19.96 3.84
N VAL A 65 -2.96 19.18 4.22
CA VAL A 65 -2.05 19.50 5.33
C VAL A 65 -0.58 19.46 4.89
N GLY A 66 -0.19 18.40 4.19
CA GLY A 66 1.17 18.17 3.74
C GLY A 66 1.44 18.75 2.34
N PRO A 67 2.65 19.26 2.07
CA PRO A 67 3.02 19.77 0.75
C PRO A 67 3.17 18.63 -0.28
N ALA A 68 3.30 18.96 -1.56
CA ALA A 68 3.70 18.03 -2.61
C ALA A 68 5.08 17.40 -2.29
N VAL A 69 5.20 16.08 -2.52
CA VAL A 69 6.38 15.28 -2.16
C VAL A 69 6.96 14.49 -3.34
N LYS A 70 6.40 14.60 -4.55
CA LYS A 70 6.99 14.04 -5.78
C LYS A 70 8.47 14.44 -5.88
N GLY A 71 9.31 13.47 -6.26
CA GLY A 71 10.75 13.69 -6.41
C GLY A 71 11.57 13.70 -5.12
N SER A 72 10.96 13.43 -3.95
CA SER A 72 11.72 13.34 -2.70
C SER A 72 12.67 12.13 -2.73
N ASN A 73 13.89 12.33 -2.26
CA ASN A 73 14.92 11.29 -2.18
C ASN A 73 14.90 10.55 -0.84
N PHE A 74 15.62 9.44 -0.77
CA PHE A 74 15.72 8.57 0.41
C PHE A 74 16.17 9.32 1.67
N GLU A 75 17.17 10.19 1.57
CA GLU A 75 17.72 10.90 2.72
C GLU A 75 16.69 11.84 3.35
N LEU A 76 16.00 12.63 2.52
CA LEU A 76 14.92 13.50 2.95
C LEU A 76 13.76 12.70 3.54
N LEU A 77 13.36 11.62 2.87
CA LEU A 77 12.27 10.77 3.33
C LEU A 77 12.60 10.13 4.67
N LYS A 78 13.80 9.58 4.84
CA LYS A 78 14.23 8.95 6.10
C LYS A 78 14.31 9.95 7.24
N ALA A 79 14.95 11.11 7.03
CA ALA A 79 15.02 12.16 8.03
C ALA A 79 13.62 12.63 8.44
N ARG A 80 12.72 12.84 7.47
CA ARG A 80 11.40 13.39 7.76
C ARG A 80 10.43 12.36 8.34
N ILE A 81 10.38 11.16 7.79
CA ILE A 81 9.42 10.11 8.18
C ILE A 81 9.82 9.48 9.52
N VAL A 82 11.10 9.15 9.71
CA VAL A 82 11.56 8.39 10.88
C VAL A 82 11.97 9.34 12.00
N SER A 83 12.77 10.36 11.69
CA SER A 83 13.33 11.26 12.71
C SER A 83 12.47 12.50 12.95
N GLY A 84 11.58 12.86 12.02
CA GLY A 84 10.81 14.10 12.07
C GLY A 84 11.66 15.35 11.80
N THR A 85 12.87 15.19 11.23
CA THR A 85 13.84 16.25 10.97
C THR A 85 14.01 16.48 9.47
N TYR A 86 14.99 17.31 9.10
CA TYR A 86 15.38 17.55 7.71
C TYR A 86 16.90 17.36 7.57
N PRO A 87 17.39 16.93 6.39
CA PRO A 87 18.82 16.91 6.09
C PRO A 87 19.45 18.30 6.16
N ALA A 88 20.78 18.35 6.33
CA ALA A 88 21.51 19.60 6.37
C ALA A 88 21.34 20.38 5.05
N GLY A 89 21.10 21.69 5.14
CA GLY A 89 20.90 22.55 3.96
C GLY A 89 19.51 22.44 3.30
N TYR A 90 18.63 21.56 3.77
CA TYR A 90 17.28 21.48 3.23
C TYR A 90 16.37 22.57 3.82
N THR A 91 15.67 23.29 2.96
CA THR A 91 14.66 24.27 3.37
C THR A 91 13.26 23.64 3.37
N PRO A 92 12.58 23.55 4.53
CA PRO A 92 11.23 22.99 4.61
C PRO A 92 10.22 23.77 3.76
N LYS A 93 9.37 23.04 3.02
CA LYS A 93 8.28 23.64 2.23
C LYS A 93 7.16 24.24 3.10
N ARG A 94 7.06 23.81 4.36
CA ARG A 94 6.08 24.27 5.35
C ARG A 94 6.77 24.39 6.70
N THR A 95 6.30 25.30 7.55
CA THR A 95 6.85 25.54 8.90
C THR A 95 6.25 24.64 9.97
N SER A 96 5.15 23.94 9.67
CA SER A 96 4.43 23.09 10.62
C SER A 96 5.23 21.84 11.02
N GLN A 97 5.07 21.41 12.27
CA GLN A 97 5.65 20.17 12.81
C GLN A 97 4.58 19.08 13.03
N ILE A 98 3.48 19.15 12.28
CA ILE A 98 2.31 18.27 12.46
C ILE A 98 2.57 16.84 11.98
N MET A 99 3.45 16.66 11.00
CA MET A 99 3.74 15.34 10.45
C MET A 99 4.31 14.44 11.54
N THR A 100 3.59 13.36 11.84
CA THR A 100 3.99 12.37 12.83
C THR A 100 5.14 11.52 12.31
N ARG A 101 5.91 10.95 13.23
CA ARG A 101 6.96 9.97 12.90
C ARG A 101 6.32 8.62 12.63
N LEU A 102 6.80 7.93 11.60
CA LEU A 102 6.36 6.59 11.25
C LEU A 102 7.54 5.61 11.39
N PRO A 103 7.33 4.42 12.00
CA PRO A 103 8.39 3.44 12.20
C PRO A 103 8.62 2.61 10.93
N LEU A 104 8.97 3.25 9.81
CA LEU A 104 9.29 2.58 8.56
C LEU A 104 10.78 2.23 8.48
N ASN A 105 11.09 1.05 7.94
CA ASN A 105 12.46 0.63 7.68
C ASN A 105 12.99 1.16 6.33
N ASP A 106 14.27 0.95 6.07
CA ASP A 106 14.94 1.50 4.89
C ASP A 106 14.36 0.96 3.57
N ASP A 107 13.98 -0.31 3.50
CA ASP A 107 13.40 -0.91 2.29
C ASP A 107 12.02 -0.32 1.98
N GLN A 108 11.22 -0.09 3.00
CA GLN A 108 9.93 0.60 2.88
C GLN A 108 10.10 2.04 2.39
N ILE A 109 11.10 2.76 2.90
CA ILE A 109 11.39 4.13 2.47
C ILE A 109 11.88 4.15 1.02
N ARG A 110 12.73 3.20 0.61
CA ARG A 110 13.15 3.04 -0.80
C ARG A 110 11.97 2.72 -1.72
N GLY A 111 11.01 1.91 -1.27
CA GLY A 111 9.77 1.69 -1.99
C GLY A 111 9.01 3.01 -2.23
N ILE A 112 8.83 3.80 -1.17
CA ILE A 112 8.18 5.13 -1.28
C ILE A 112 8.96 6.04 -2.22
N GLU A 113 10.28 6.12 -2.10
CA GLU A 113 11.14 6.88 -3.02
C GLU A 113 10.92 6.45 -4.48
N ALA A 114 10.95 5.14 -4.75
CA ALA A 114 10.73 4.61 -6.09
C ALA A 114 9.36 5.04 -6.64
N PHE A 115 8.29 4.96 -5.83
CA PHE A 115 6.97 5.44 -6.23
C PHE A 115 6.94 6.97 -6.49
N LEU A 116 7.59 7.76 -5.64
CA LEU A 116 7.64 9.22 -5.78
C LEU A 116 8.47 9.68 -6.98
N ASN A 117 9.36 8.84 -7.51
CA ASN A 117 10.22 9.13 -8.65
C ASN A 117 9.84 8.36 -9.93
N ALA A 118 8.87 7.43 -9.85
CA ALA A 118 8.33 6.72 -11.01
C ALA A 118 7.79 7.71 -12.08
N PRO A 119 7.86 7.37 -13.37
CA PRO A 119 7.39 8.23 -14.46
C PRO A 119 5.89 8.59 -14.35
#